data_AF-A0A0C3CMP7-F1
#
_entry.id   AF-A0A0C3CMP7-F1
#
_cell.length_a   1.000
_cell.length_b   1.000
_cell.length_c   1.000
_cell.angle_alpha   90.00
_cell.angle_beta   90.00
_cell.angle_gamma   90.00
#
_symmetry.space_group_name_H-M   'P 1'
#
loop_
_entity.id
_entity.type
_entity.pdbx_description
1 polymer ?
#
loop_
_entity_poly.entity_id
_entity_poly.type
_entity_poly.pdbx_seq_one_letter_code
_entity_poly.pdbx_strand_id
1 'polypeptide(L)' 'ANLHLADLGAQLTYQPGTLVFLTGRVLEHAVPEWKGGERVTVAHYMKDLLHDRMRVPCPALPTQQFWWSKFGSGQ' A
#
# COMPACT_ATOMS: atom_id res chain seq x y z
N ALA A 1 -8.98 -11.29 -2.43
CA ALA A 1 -7.55 -11.63 -2.65
C ALA A 1 -6.89 -11.78 -1.28
N ASN A 2 -5.77 -12.49 -1.21
CA ASN A 2 -5.09 -12.76 0.05
C ASN A 2 -3.69 -12.15 0.00
N LEU A 3 -3.46 -11.10 0.79
CA LEU A 3 -2.13 -10.51 0.98
C LEU A 3 -1.42 -11.26 2.10
N HIS A 4 -0.38 -11.99 1.75
CA HIS A 4 0.51 -12.68 2.68
C HIS A 4 1.58 -11.70 3.17
N LEU A 5 1.79 -11.64 4.49
CA LEU A 5 2.82 -10.86 5.16
C LEU A 5 3.77 -11.85 5.83
N ALA A 6 4.87 -12.19 5.15
CA ALA A 6 5.72 -13.33 5.53
C ALA A 6 6.34 -13.13 6.91
N ASP A 7 6.90 -11.94 7.17
CA ASP A 7 7.53 -11.59 8.46
C ASP A 7 6.58 -11.66 9.66
N LEU A 8 5.27 -11.55 9.40
CA LEU A 8 4.24 -11.56 10.45
C LEU A 8 3.52 -12.91 10.56
N GLY A 9 3.80 -13.86 9.66
CA GLY A 9 3.03 -15.11 9.55
C GLY A 9 1.53 -14.88 9.36
N ALA A 10 1.16 -13.75 8.75
CA ALA A 10 -0.22 -13.27 8.70
C ALA A 10 -0.75 -13.18 7.27
N GLN A 11 -2.07 -13.28 7.15
CA GLN A 11 -2.78 -13.16 5.88
C GLN A 11 -3.94 -12.18 6.02
N LEU A 12 -3.94 -11.14 5.17
CA LEU A 12 -5.01 -10.17 5.08
C LEU A 12 -5.89 -10.49 3.86
N THR A 13 -7.13 -10.89 4.12
CA THR A 13 -8.14 -11.05 3.06
C THR A 13 -8.74 -9.69 2.75
N TYR A 14 -8.81 -9.32 1.47
CA TYR A 14 -9.38 -8.05 1.05
C TYR A 14 -10.19 -8.17 -0.24
N GLN A 15 -11.16 -7.26 -0.40
CA GLN A 15 -12.04 -7.17 -1.57
C GLN A 15 -11.58 -6.05 -2.53
N PRO A 16 -12.02 -6.06 -3.80
CA PRO A 16 -11.85 -4.92 -4.70
C PRO A 16 -12.28 -3.62 -4.02
N GLY A 17 -11.50 -2.54 -4.20
CA GLY A 17 -11.73 -1.25 -3.54
C GLY A 17 -11.12 -1.12 -2.13
N THR A 18 -10.57 -2.19 -1.55
CA THR A 18 -9.85 -2.10 -0.28
C THR A 18 -8.51 -1.40 -0.46
N LEU A 19 -8.24 -0.36 0.33
CA LEU A 19 -6.91 0.23 0.46
C LEU A 19 -6.12 -0.49 1.55
N VAL A 20 -4.88 -0.86 1.23
CA VAL A 20 -3.93 -1.43 2.18
C VAL A 20 -2.77 -0.47 2.33
N PHE A 21 -2.51 -0.04 3.57
CA PHE A 21 -1.36 0.79 3.90
C PHE A 21 -0.32 -0.07 4.63
N LEU A 22 0.88 -0.19 4.06
CA LEU A 22 1.95 -1.02 4.60
C LEU A 22 3.33 -0.45 4.25
N THR A 23 4.33 -0.73 5.07
CA THR A 23 5.72 -0.35 4.81
C THR A 23 6.42 -1.41 3.97
N GLY A 24 6.28 -1.34 2.64
CA GLY A 24 6.74 -2.39 1.72
C GLY A 24 8.26 -2.59 1.65
N ARG A 25 9.05 -1.66 2.19
CA ARG A 25 10.50 -1.81 2.37
C ARG A 25 10.87 -2.71 3.56
N VAL A 26 9.97 -2.79 4.55
CA VAL A 26 10.22 -3.50 5.82
C VAL A 26 9.53 -4.87 5.82
N LEU A 27 8.32 -4.95 5.25
CA LEU A 27 7.52 -6.17 5.24
C LEU A 27 7.61 -6.88 3.89
N GLU A 28 8.10 -8.11 3.89
CA GLU A 28 7.99 -9.03 2.77
C GLU A 28 6.52 -9.43 2.60
N HIS A 29 5.96 -9.10 1.42
CA HIS A 29 4.55 -9.27 1.14
C HIS A 29 4.29 -9.74 -0.29
N ALA A 30 3.29 -10.59 -0.45
CA ALA A 30 2.90 -11.11 -1.74
C ALA A 30 1.41 -11.43 -1.81
N VAL A 31 0.86 -11.47 -3.02
CA VAL A 31 -0.44 -12.11 -3.28
C VAL A 31 -0.14 -13.35 -4.12
N PRO A 32 0.04 -14.54 -3.48
CA PRO A 32 0.60 -15.71 -4.16
C PRO A 32 -0.37 -16.34 -5.16
N GLU A 33 -1.68 -16.23 -4.93
CA GLU A 33 -2.69 -16.76 -5.83
C GLU A 33 -3.89 -15.83 -5.99
N TRP A 34 -4.51 -15.86 -7.17
CA TRP A 34 -5.76 -15.18 -7.48
C TRP A 34 -6.62 -16.08 -8.38
N LYS A 35 -7.85 -16.36 -7.91
CA LYS A 35 -8.85 -17.19 -8.60
C LYS A 35 -10.14 -16.38 -8.69
N GLY A 36 -10.23 -15.49 -9.67
CA GLY A 36 -11.39 -14.59 -9.79
C GLY A 36 -11.42 -13.73 -11.06
N GLY A 37 -10.72 -14.14 -12.13
CA GLY A 37 -10.53 -13.31 -13.32
C GLY A 37 -9.34 -12.36 -13.18
N GLU A 38 -9.53 -11.08 -13.50
CA GLU A 38 -8.46 -10.08 -13.43
C GLU A 38 -8.34 -9.44 -12.05
N ARG A 39 -7.10 -9.10 -11.65
CA ARG A 39 -6.81 -8.34 -10.43
C ARG A 39 -5.97 -7.13 -10.78
N VAL A 40 -6.57 -5.95 -10.70
CA VAL A 40 -5.89 -4.67 -10.88
C VAL A 40 -5.48 -4.10 -9.53
N THR A 41 -4.29 -3.51 -9.45
CA THR A 41 -3.80 -2.83 -8.24
C THR A 41 -3.07 -1.56 -8.64
N VAL A 42 -3.34 -0.48 -7.92
CA VAL A 42 -2.60 0.78 -8.02
C VAL A 42 -1.75 0.91 -6.78
N ALA A 43 -0.43 0.76 -6.94
CA ALA A 43 0.52 0.88 -5.84
C ALA A 43 1.08 2.30 -5.78
N HIS A 44 0.79 3.00 -4.68
CA HIS A 44 1.42 4.28 -4.37
C HIS A 44 2.60 4.02 -3.43
N TYR A 45 3.81 4.39 -3.84
CA TYR A 45 5.01 4.25 -3.02
C TYR A 45 5.91 5.47 -3.18
N MET A 46 6.73 5.73 -2.17
CA MET A 46 7.74 6.79 -2.17
C MET A 46 9.11 6.13 -2.02
N LYS A 47 10.12 6.69 -2.71
CA LYS A 47 11.48 6.18 -2.68
C LYS A 47 12.42 7.28 -2.25
N ASP A 48 13.03 7.14 -1.08
CA ASP A 48 13.94 8.13 -0.47
C ASP A 48 15.01 8.60 -1.44
N LEU A 49 15.63 7.67 -2.18
CA LEU A 49 16.66 7.96 -3.18
C LEU A 49 16.21 8.96 -4.28
N LEU A 50 14.93 8.98 -4.65
CA LEU A 50 14.42 9.96 -5.62
C LEU A 50 14.31 11.35 -4.98
N HIS A 51 13.86 11.42 -3.74
CA HIS A 51 13.76 12.66 -2.98
C HIS A 51 15.14 13.26 -2.72
N ASP A 52 16.10 12.43 -2.31
CA ASP A 52 17.49 12.83 -2.10
C ASP A 52 18.12 13.36 -3.39
N ARG A 53 17.94 12.63 -4.50
CA ARG A 53 18.46 13.04 -5.82
C ARG A 53 17.88 14.38 -6.28
N MET A 54 16.58 14.57 -6.06
CA MET A 54 15.87 15.78 -6.48
C MET A 54 16.01 16.92 -5.46
N ARG A 55 16.62 16.67 -4.29
CA ARG A 55 16.71 17.61 -3.16
C ARG A 55 15.34 18.16 -2.74
N VAL A 56 14.31 17.32 -2.82
CA VAL A 56 12.94 17.65 -2.38
C VAL A 56 12.62 16.80 -1.15
N PRO A 57 12.06 17.38 -0.07
CA PRO A 57 11.70 16.61 1.12
C PRO A 57 10.81 15.41 0.78
N CYS A 58 11.16 14.24 1.34
CA CYS A 58 10.28 13.08 1.29
C CYS A 58 9.03 13.37 2.13
N PRO A 59 7.81 13.24 1.59
CA PRO A 59 6.61 13.39 2.38
C PRO A 59 6.62 12.39 3.53
N ALA A 60 6.15 12.82 4.70
CA ALA A 60 5.92 11.90 5.80
C ALA A 60 4.97 10.78 5.36
N LEU A 61 5.14 9.59 5.94
CA LEU A 61 4.20 8.50 5.73
C LEU A 61 2.79 9.02 6.01
N PRO A 62 1.86 8.84 5.05
CA PRO A 62 0.53 9.33 5.24
C PRO A 62 -0.09 8.71 6.51
N THR A 63 -0.57 9.53 7.43
CA THR A 63 -1.34 9.02 8.57
C THR A 63 -2.73 8.62 8.10
N GLN A 64 -3.31 7.61 8.74
CA GLN A 64 -4.62 7.06 8.37
C GLN A 64 -5.71 8.15 8.30
N GLN A 65 -5.64 9.16 9.18
CA GLN A 65 -6.54 10.34 9.18
C GLN A 65 -6.41 11.23 7.95
N PHE A 66 -5.20 11.45 7.43
CA PHE A 66 -4.98 12.36 6.29
C PHE A 66 -5.46 11.75 4.96
N TRP A 67 -5.31 10.44 4.78
CA TRP A 67 -5.84 9.78 3.56
C TRP A 67 -7.36 9.81 3.50
N TRP A 68 -8.02 9.54 4.64
CA TRP A 68 -9.48 9.50 4.69
C TRP A 68 -10.07 10.89 4.50
N SER A 69 -9.43 11.95 4.99
CA SER A 69 -9.89 13.32 4.76
C SER A 69 -9.63 13.82 3.34
N LYS A 70 -8.54 13.39 2.68
CA LYS A 70 -8.18 13.85 1.33
C LYS A 70 -8.87 13.08 0.20
N PHE A 71 -9.07 11.77 0.37
CA PHE A 71 -9.58 10.88 -0.67
C PHE A 71 -10.87 10.15 -0.28
N GLY A 72 -11.25 10.17 1.01
CA GLY A 72 -12.51 9.59 1.50
C GLY A 72 -13.68 10.58 1.52
N SER A 73 -13.43 11.88 1.35
CA SER A 73 -14.48 12.87 1.16
C SER A 73 -14.94 12.87 -0.31
N GLY A 74 -15.66 11.83 -0.69
CA GLY A 74 -16.64 11.96 -1.77
C GLY A 74 -17.75 12.88 -1.27
N GLN A 75 -17.71 14.15 -1.69
CA GLN A 75 -18.93 14.90 -1.99
C GLN A 75 -19.12 14.86 -3.50
#